data_AF-A0A380C4N7-F1
#
_entry.id   AF-A0A380C4N7-F1
#
_cell.length_a   1.000
_cell.length_b   1.000
_cell.length_c   1.000
_cell.angle_alpha   90.00
_cell.angle_beta   90.00
_cell.angle_gamma   90.00
#
_symmetry.space_group_name_H-M   'P 1'
#
loop_
_entity.id
_entity.type
_entity.pdbx_description
1 polymer ?
#
loop_
_entity_poly.entity_id
_entity_poly.type
_entity_poly.pdbx_seq_one_letter_code
_entity_poly.pdbx_strand_id
1 'polypeptide(L)'
;MSAALPLFMQAIDQIGKLKQESILIPCESFRHIGYFLGTIGDYDESIVYLKRAEEYAASLSCDRAALQDNIGQYLLKKQDTVSAEMYFKKAMYTARRVNDEVRLGKAMGNMALIYQGRGQIDKAIRFVQQDLVYSTKHQSDQNTMYALILLGKLYLTNHHVSGAEKVISEAEKYAVAKPYFKRSEYEIVRLRLDIALMQKDVQEELIARRRLAVLDDSLANSDGDMILRQTKWLAQKERYAHNIELARQSYEKEKFKKGTYLVLVVILLIIIALIFNIFKRKNKARQDNYDKRILQLQVEKVLSDQRLLKANETMASYRSYMAEKNEQIDLLAKEIKEISKSSSASLKQQKGQLQSLLDSHLMTEENWTNFKTAFQREYPFFIQQLRKNYPELTESNQRIILLLKLGLSNKEMSNMLGVTVDAVKKSRQRLRKKLGEKSDDLFNIVFDRDTSDSDNG
;
A
#
# COMPACT_ATOMS: atom_id res chain seq x y z
N MET A 1 8.70 36.76 -20.71
CA MET A 1 9.36 35.45 -20.97
C MET A 1 9.65 34.66 -19.70
N SER A 2 10.29 35.22 -18.66
CA SER A 2 10.55 34.50 -17.39
C SER A 2 9.29 33.93 -16.73
N ALA A 3 8.17 34.65 -16.76
CA ALA A 3 6.89 34.16 -16.23
C ALA A 3 6.19 33.11 -17.12
N ALA A 4 6.50 33.08 -18.41
CA ALA A 4 5.87 32.15 -19.36
C ALA A 4 6.58 30.78 -19.38
N LEU A 5 7.89 30.76 -19.12
CA LEU A 5 8.69 29.54 -19.17
C LEU A 5 8.13 28.39 -18.30
N PRO A 6 7.74 28.60 -17.03
CA PRO A 6 7.19 27.51 -16.21
C PRO A 6 5.89 26.95 -16.78
N LEU A 7 5.03 27.81 -17.35
CA LEU A 7 3.77 27.40 -17.98
C LEU A 7 4.02 26.54 -19.23
N PHE A 8 4.96 26.96 -20.08
CA PHE A 8 5.36 26.18 -21.26
C PHE A 8 6.01 24.85 -20.88
N MET A 9 6.85 24.82 -19.83
CA MET A 9 7.46 23.58 -19.36
C MET A 9 6.43 22.60 -18.80
N GLN A 10 5.45 23.11 -18.04
CA GLN A 10 4.34 22.30 -17.55
C GLN A 10 3.47 21.81 -18.72
N ALA A 11 3.17 22.66 -19.71
CA ALA A 11 2.41 22.26 -20.89
C ALA A 11 3.12 21.16 -21.68
N ILE A 12 4.45 21.28 -21.90
CA ILE A 12 5.28 20.26 -22.56
C ILE A 12 5.20 18.93 -21.81
N ASP A 13 5.39 18.94 -20.49
CA ASP A 13 5.31 17.74 -19.64
C ASP A 13 3.92 17.08 -19.70
N GLN A 14 2.84 17.86 -19.61
CA GLN A 14 1.48 17.33 -19.67
C GLN A 14 1.15 16.76 -21.05
N ILE A 15 1.53 17.45 -22.12
CA ILE A 15 1.34 16.98 -23.50
C ILE A 15 2.10 15.68 -23.77
N GLY A 16 3.28 15.50 -23.18
CA GLY A 16 4.02 14.24 -23.24
C GLY A 16 3.31 13.06 -22.56
N LYS A 17 2.35 13.33 -21.66
CA LYS A 17 1.60 12.32 -20.90
C LYS A 17 0.22 12.02 -21.51
N LEU A 18 -0.33 12.96 -22.27
CA LEU A 18 -1.65 12.79 -22.89
C LEU A 18 -1.57 11.83 -24.07
N LYS A 19 -2.62 11.01 -24.23
CA LYS A 19 -2.84 10.31 -25.50
C LYS A 19 -3.06 11.37 -26.59
N GLN A 20 -2.58 11.09 -27.79
CA GLN A 20 -2.63 12.02 -28.92
C GLN A 20 -4.06 12.50 -29.22
N GLU A 21 -5.05 11.62 -29.08
CA GLU A 21 -6.48 11.88 -29.28
C GLU A 21 -7.10 12.81 -28.21
N SER A 22 -6.45 12.98 -27.07
CA SER A 22 -6.95 13.80 -25.95
C SER A 22 -6.53 15.26 -26.02
N ILE A 23 -5.72 15.64 -27.02
CA ILE A 23 -5.27 17.01 -27.21
C ILE A 23 -6.34 17.76 -28.00
N LEU A 24 -6.99 18.75 -27.37
CA LEU A 24 -8.15 19.44 -27.94
C LEU A 24 -7.83 20.26 -29.21
N ILE A 25 -6.71 20.99 -29.19
CA ILE A 25 -6.26 21.90 -30.24
C ILE A 25 -4.78 21.64 -30.57
N PRO A 26 -4.45 20.48 -31.17
CA PRO A 26 -3.08 20.00 -31.27
C PRO A 26 -2.21 20.89 -32.14
N CYS A 27 -2.70 21.33 -33.31
CA CYS A 27 -1.96 22.25 -34.18
C CYS A 27 -1.53 23.52 -33.43
N GLU A 28 -2.47 24.18 -32.75
CA GLU A 28 -2.21 25.44 -32.06
C GLU A 28 -1.28 25.25 -30.86
N SER A 29 -1.51 24.20 -30.07
CA SER A 29 -0.71 23.89 -28.87
C SER A 29 0.75 23.63 -29.23
N PHE A 30 0.99 22.75 -30.22
CA PHE A 30 2.33 22.47 -30.70
C PHE A 30 2.99 23.67 -31.36
N ARG A 31 2.23 24.49 -32.10
CA ARG A 31 2.72 25.74 -32.70
C ARG A 31 3.22 26.71 -31.64
N HIS A 32 2.43 26.98 -30.60
CA HIS A 32 2.80 27.91 -29.53
C HIS A 32 4.04 27.43 -28.77
N ILE A 33 4.12 26.14 -28.48
CA ILE A 33 5.32 25.51 -27.88
C ILE A 33 6.52 25.68 -28.79
N GLY A 34 6.39 25.36 -30.08
CA GLY A 34 7.45 25.51 -31.07
C GLY A 34 7.97 26.94 -31.17
N TYR A 35 7.08 27.93 -31.25
CA TYR A 35 7.47 29.36 -31.30
C TYR A 35 8.13 29.82 -30.01
N PHE A 36 7.65 29.37 -28.85
CA PHE A 36 8.27 29.67 -27.57
C PHE A 36 9.70 29.11 -27.49
N LEU A 37 9.88 27.83 -27.84
CA LEU A 37 11.18 27.16 -27.87
C LEU A 37 12.15 27.85 -28.83
N GLY A 38 11.69 28.24 -30.02
CA GLY A 38 12.48 29.00 -30.98
C GLY A 38 12.90 30.38 -30.45
N THR A 39 12.05 31.03 -29.66
CA THR A 39 12.37 32.33 -29.05
C THR A 39 13.44 32.22 -27.96
N ILE A 40 13.41 31.14 -27.16
CA ILE A 40 14.45 30.89 -26.15
C ILE A 40 15.75 30.33 -26.74
N GLY A 41 15.78 30.03 -28.04
CA GLY A 41 16.95 29.55 -28.77
C GLY A 41 17.07 28.03 -28.87
N ASP A 42 16.08 27.27 -28.41
CA ASP A 42 16.05 25.82 -28.57
C ASP A 42 15.44 25.44 -29.92
N TYR A 43 16.25 25.60 -30.98
CA TYR A 43 15.80 25.35 -32.34
C TYR A 43 15.51 23.88 -32.62
N ASP A 44 16.22 22.96 -31.95
CA ASP A 44 16.04 21.52 -32.11
C ASP A 44 14.64 21.08 -31.67
N GLU A 45 14.29 21.38 -30.43
CA GLU A 45 12.98 20.99 -29.91
C GLU A 45 11.86 21.83 -30.56
N SER A 46 12.14 23.09 -30.89
CA SER A 46 11.21 23.94 -31.65
C SER A 46 10.80 23.30 -32.97
N ILE A 47 11.76 22.82 -33.78
CA ILE A 47 11.48 22.17 -35.06
C ILE A 47 10.65 20.90 -34.86
N VAL A 48 10.93 20.11 -33.82
CA VAL A 48 10.14 18.91 -33.50
C VAL A 48 8.68 19.28 -33.26
N TYR A 49 8.41 20.26 -32.41
CA TYR A 49 7.04 20.69 -32.12
C TYR A 49 6.36 21.36 -33.31
N LEU A 50 7.06 22.15 -34.12
CA LEU A 50 6.47 22.75 -35.32
C LEU A 50 6.14 21.70 -36.39
N LYS A 51 6.94 20.64 -36.53
CA LYS A 51 6.60 19.50 -37.41
C LYS A 51 5.36 18.76 -36.91
N ARG A 52 5.24 18.53 -35.60
CA ARG A 52 4.02 17.97 -35.01
C ARG A 52 2.82 18.89 -35.29
N ALA A 53 2.96 20.21 -35.16
CA ALA A 53 1.89 21.15 -35.52
C ALA A 53 1.51 21.03 -37.01
N GLU A 54 2.49 20.87 -37.90
CA GLU A 54 2.30 20.73 -39.35
C GLU A 54 1.47 19.49 -39.70
N GLU A 55 1.61 18.38 -38.95
CA GLU A 55 0.83 17.15 -39.16
C GLU A 55 -0.68 17.37 -38.97
N TYR A 56 -1.09 18.29 -38.09
CA TYR A 56 -2.51 18.62 -37.85
C TYR A 56 -3.01 19.80 -38.67
N ALA A 57 -2.12 20.59 -39.26
CA ALA A 57 -2.52 21.72 -40.09
C ALA A 57 -3.08 21.24 -41.43
N ALA A 58 -4.22 21.79 -41.85
CA ALA A 58 -4.79 21.50 -43.16
C ALA A 58 -3.75 21.72 -44.29
N SER A 59 -3.72 20.81 -45.27
CA SER A 59 -2.68 20.74 -46.31
C SER A 59 -2.51 22.04 -47.10
N LEU A 60 -3.58 22.83 -47.25
CA LEU A 60 -3.58 24.16 -47.83
C LEU A 60 -4.20 25.15 -46.84
N SER A 61 -3.37 25.72 -45.97
CA SER A 61 -3.78 26.75 -45.00
C SER A 61 -2.66 27.77 -44.76
N CYS A 62 -3.05 28.98 -44.34
CA CYS A 62 -2.09 30.02 -43.95
C CYS A 62 -1.24 29.55 -42.74
N ASP A 63 -1.84 28.81 -41.80
CA ASP A 63 -1.12 28.22 -40.68
C ASP A 63 -0.03 27.25 -41.15
N ARG A 64 -0.35 26.35 -42.09
CA ARG A 64 0.67 25.44 -42.64
C ARG A 64 1.81 26.19 -43.33
N ALA A 65 1.50 27.23 -44.11
CA ALA A 65 2.51 28.06 -44.75
C ALA A 65 3.41 28.76 -43.71
N ALA A 66 2.81 29.28 -42.63
CA ALA A 66 3.55 29.91 -41.54
C ALA A 66 4.43 28.92 -40.75
N LEU A 67 3.94 27.71 -40.48
CA LEU A 67 4.71 26.65 -39.84
C LEU A 67 5.93 26.26 -40.68
N GLN A 68 5.73 26.02 -41.98
CA GLN A 68 6.79 25.65 -42.91
C GLN A 68 7.87 26.74 -43.03
N ASP A 69 7.46 28.01 -43.10
CA ASP A 69 8.38 29.15 -43.12
C ASP A 69 9.22 29.25 -41.83
N ASN A 70 8.60 29.11 -40.66
CA ASN A 70 9.33 29.14 -39.38
C ASN A 70 10.29 27.95 -39.21
N ILE A 71 9.87 26.74 -39.61
CA ILE A 71 10.76 25.56 -39.63
C ILE A 71 11.97 25.84 -40.52
N GLY A 72 11.75 26.39 -41.72
CA GLY A 72 12.83 26.80 -42.63
C GLY A 72 13.79 27.82 -41.99
N GLN A 73 13.26 28.83 -41.30
CA GLN A 73 14.08 29.83 -40.61
C GLN A 73 14.94 29.22 -39.50
N TYR A 74 14.39 28.32 -38.67
CA TYR A 74 15.16 27.67 -37.61
C TYR A 74 16.21 26.70 -38.17
N LEU A 75 15.90 25.98 -39.25
CA LEU A 75 16.89 25.17 -39.96
C LEU A 75 18.03 26.03 -40.53
N LEU A 76 17.71 27.22 -41.06
CA LEU A 76 18.72 28.17 -41.54
C LEU A 76 19.60 28.68 -40.39
N LYS A 77 19.03 28.96 -39.20
CA LYS A 77 19.80 29.31 -37.99
C LYS A 77 20.72 28.19 -37.54
N LYS A 78 20.32 26.94 -37.75
CA LYS A 78 21.14 25.73 -37.54
C LYS A 78 22.13 25.45 -38.67
N GLN A 79 22.24 26.31 -39.68
CA GLN A 79 23.08 26.15 -40.87
C GLN A 79 22.71 24.95 -41.77
N ASP A 80 21.56 24.30 -41.55
CA ASP A 80 21.02 23.28 -42.46
C ASP A 80 20.31 23.95 -43.64
N THR A 81 21.12 24.45 -44.58
CA THR A 81 20.63 25.19 -45.74
C THR A 81 19.84 24.31 -46.72
N VAL A 82 20.07 23.00 -46.73
CA VAL A 82 19.38 22.06 -47.64
C VAL A 82 17.95 21.85 -47.17
N SER A 83 17.76 21.50 -45.89
CA SER A 83 16.42 21.33 -45.33
C SER A 83 15.67 22.66 -45.26
N ALA A 84 16.37 23.77 -44.95
CA ALA A 84 15.77 25.11 -44.96
C ALA A 84 15.21 25.45 -46.34
N GLU A 85 15.97 25.26 -47.42
CA GLU A 85 15.51 25.49 -48.79
C GLU A 85 14.27 24.65 -49.12
N MET A 86 14.27 23.37 -48.74
CA MET A 86 13.11 22.50 -48.94
C MET A 86 11.86 23.06 -48.24
N TYR A 87 12.00 23.49 -46.99
CA TYR A 87 10.88 24.04 -46.22
C TYR A 87 10.39 25.39 -46.75
N PHE A 88 11.29 26.29 -47.18
CA PHE A 88 10.87 27.53 -47.83
C PHE A 88 10.15 27.28 -49.15
N LYS A 89 10.57 26.31 -49.96
CA LYS A 89 9.83 25.90 -51.17
C LYS A 89 8.43 25.41 -50.85
N LYS A 90 8.27 24.60 -49.79
CA LYS A 90 6.95 24.16 -49.31
C LYS A 90 6.10 25.35 -48.84
N ALA A 91 6.68 26.25 -48.05
CA ALA A 91 5.99 27.45 -47.56
C ALA A 91 5.51 28.33 -48.71
N MET A 92 6.36 28.59 -49.71
CA MET A 92 6.00 29.36 -50.91
C MET A 92 4.90 28.69 -51.73
N TYR A 93 4.96 27.36 -51.90
CA TYR A 93 3.93 26.61 -52.60
C TYR A 93 2.57 26.76 -51.89
N THR A 94 2.54 26.48 -50.58
CA THR A 94 1.32 26.58 -49.76
C THR A 94 0.79 28.01 -49.76
N ALA A 95 1.64 28.99 -49.49
CA ALA A 95 1.30 30.42 -49.45
C ALA A 95 0.66 30.89 -50.77
N ARG A 96 1.23 30.50 -51.91
CA ARG A 96 0.66 30.83 -53.23
C ARG A 96 -0.73 30.22 -53.44
N ARG A 97 -0.94 28.98 -52.98
CA ARG A 97 -2.23 28.28 -53.14
C ARG A 97 -3.34 28.85 -52.26
N VAL A 98 -2.98 29.46 -51.13
CA VAL A 98 -3.93 30.09 -50.20
C VAL A 98 -3.98 31.61 -50.32
N ASN A 99 -3.29 32.19 -51.32
CA ASN A 99 -3.17 33.63 -51.54
C ASN A 99 -2.59 34.41 -50.36
N ASP A 100 -1.73 33.78 -49.54
CA ASP A 100 -0.96 34.46 -48.50
C ASP A 100 0.30 35.10 -49.11
N GLU A 101 0.10 36.25 -49.76
CA GLU A 101 1.15 37.00 -50.44
C GLU A 101 2.23 37.52 -49.47
N VAL A 102 1.86 37.86 -48.23
CA VAL A 102 2.82 38.31 -47.21
C VAL A 102 3.78 37.19 -46.84
N ARG A 103 3.27 35.97 -46.61
CA ARG A 103 4.12 34.80 -46.33
C ARG A 103 4.94 34.39 -47.54
N LEU A 104 4.38 34.50 -48.74
CA LEU A 104 5.08 34.25 -49.98
C LEU A 104 6.31 35.16 -50.11
N GLY A 105 6.15 36.47 -49.87
CA GLY A 105 7.25 37.43 -49.84
C GLY A 105 8.32 37.06 -48.79
N LYS A 106 7.91 36.82 -47.54
CA LYS A 106 8.82 36.41 -46.45
C LYS A 106 9.68 35.19 -46.81
N ALA A 107 9.04 34.14 -47.36
CA ALA A 107 9.76 32.94 -47.77
C ALA A 107 10.72 33.20 -48.95
N MET A 108 10.38 34.12 -49.86
CA MET A 108 11.30 34.57 -50.92
C MET A 108 12.51 35.30 -50.35
N GLY A 109 12.31 36.22 -49.39
CA GLY A 109 13.41 36.89 -48.69
C GLY A 109 14.34 35.90 -47.98
N ASN A 110 13.77 34.90 -47.32
CA ASN A 110 14.54 33.83 -46.67
C ASN A 110 15.32 32.96 -47.68
N MET A 111 14.74 32.65 -48.86
CA MET A 111 15.43 31.97 -49.95
C MET A 111 16.61 32.79 -50.49
N ALA A 112 16.50 34.12 -50.51
CA ALA A 112 17.59 34.98 -50.94
C ALA A 112 18.83 34.85 -50.06
N LEU A 113 18.68 34.67 -48.75
CA LEU A 113 19.80 34.39 -47.83
C LEU A 113 20.54 33.10 -48.19
N ILE A 114 19.81 32.06 -48.59
CA ILE A 114 20.40 30.79 -49.02
C ILE A 114 21.17 30.98 -50.33
N TYR A 115 20.60 31.69 -51.31
CA TYR A 115 21.29 31.96 -52.57
C TYR A 115 22.50 32.88 -52.40
N GLN A 116 22.42 33.84 -51.49
CA GLN A 116 23.56 34.67 -51.10
C GLN A 116 24.70 33.80 -50.54
N GLY A 117 24.39 32.89 -49.61
CA GLY A 117 25.39 31.97 -49.05
C GLY A 117 26.04 31.03 -50.09
N ARG A 118 25.37 30.82 -51.23
CA ARG A 118 25.90 30.06 -52.38
C ARG A 118 26.60 30.93 -53.43
N GLY A 119 26.75 32.24 -53.20
CA GLY A 119 27.32 33.18 -54.15
C GLY A 119 26.43 33.51 -55.35
N GLN A 120 25.17 33.08 -55.37
CA GLN A 120 24.22 33.36 -56.45
C GLN A 120 23.53 34.72 -56.23
N ILE A 121 24.31 35.79 -56.26
CA ILE A 121 23.89 37.14 -55.84
C ILE A 121 22.73 37.68 -56.70
N ASP A 122 22.79 37.56 -58.03
CA ASP A 122 21.70 38.02 -58.91
C ASP A 122 20.37 37.31 -58.63
N LYS A 123 20.44 36.02 -58.31
CA LYS A 123 19.26 35.23 -57.96
C LYS A 123 18.70 35.70 -56.63
N ALA A 124 19.55 35.92 -55.63
CA ALA A 124 19.16 36.48 -54.35
C ALA A 124 18.47 37.83 -54.50
N ILE A 125 19.04 38.75 -55.28
CA ILE A 125 18.47 40.08 -55.57
C ILE A 125 17.05 39.95 -56.13
N ARG A 126 16.84 39.09 -57.15
CA ARG A 126 15.50 38.87 -57.72
C ARG A 126 14.48 38.38 -56.69
N PHE A 127 14.89 37.48 -55.80
CA PHE A 127 14.00 36.99 -54.73
C PHE A 127 13.62 38.09 -53.74
N VAL A 128 14.57 38.94 -53.32
CA VAL A 128 14.29 40.06 -52.41
C VAL A 128 13.43 41.13 -53.08
N GLN A 129 13.64 41.41 -54.37
CA GLN A 129 12.78 42.33 -55.12
C GLN A 129 11.33 41.84 -55.17
N GLN A 130 11.12 40.52 -55.32
CA GLN A 130 9.77 39.94 -55.25
C GLN A 130 9.15 40.06 -53.85
N ASP A 131 9.94 39.82 -52.79
CA ASP A 131 9.50 40.06 -51.41
C ASP A 131 9.08 41.52 -51.19
N LEU A 132 9.89 42.47 -51.68
CA LEU A 132 9.61 43.90 -51.55
C LEU A 132 8.29 44.31 -52.21
N VAL A 133 7.97 43.75 -53.38
CA VAL A 133 6.69 44.00 -54.07
C VAL A 133 5.50 43.59 -53.19
N TYR A 134 5.52 42.37 -52.64
CA TYR A 134 4.42 41.89 -51.80
C TYR A 134 4.36 42.62 -50.45
N SER A 135 5.49 42.80 -49.78
CA SER A 135 5.52 43.44 -48.46
C SER A 135 5.09 44.90 -48.50
N THR A 136 5.47 45.64 -49.55
CA THR A 136 5.02 47.02 -49.76
C THR A 136 3.52 47.06 -50.09
N LYS A 137 3.05 46.18 -50.98
CA LYS A 137 1.61 46.08 -51.34
C LYS A 137 0.72 45.86 -50.10
N HIS A 138 1.19 45.07 -49.14
CA HIS A 138 0.46 44.72 -47.92
C HIS A 138 0.80 45.61 -46.72
N GLN A 139 1.55 46.71 -46.91
CA GLN A 139 1.94 47.63 -45.84
C GLN A 139 2.61 46.91 -44.66
N SER A 140 3.41 45.88 -44.96
CA SER A 140 4.13 45.11 -43.95
C SER A 140 5.43 45.84 -43.59
N ASP A 141 5.33 46.97 -42.89
CA ASP A 141 6.46 47.87 -42.61
C ASP A 141 7.74 47.14 -42.16
N GLN A 142 7.60 46.25 -41.18
CA GLN A 142 8.74 45.52 -40.63
C GLN A 142 9.39 44.60 -41.66
N ASN A 143 8.59 43.92 -42.48
CA ASN A 143 9.11 43.05 -43.52
C ASN A 143 9.70 43.84 -44.69
N THR A 144 9.05 44.94 -45.05
CA THR A 144 9.52 45.88 -46.08
C THR A 144 10.89 46.43 -45.70
N MET A 145 11.06 46.90 -44.46
CA MET A 145 12.35 47.33 -43.93
C MET A 145 13.40 46.21 -43.97
N TYR A 146 13.04 44.99 -43.57
CA TYR A 146 13.95 43.85 -43.62
C TYR A 146 14.39 43.51 -45.06
N ALA A 147 13.46 43.51 -46.01
CA ALA A 147 13.73 43.28 -47.42
C ALA A 147 14.64 44.37 -48.01
N LEU A 148 14.41 45.64 -47.67
CA LEU A 148 15.25 46.77 -48.11
C LEU A 148 16.68 46.66 -47.58
N ILE A 149 16.86 46.33 -46.30
CA ILE A 149 18.18 46.10 -45.69
C ILE A 149 18.90 44.96 -46.40
N LEU A 150 18.21 43.83 -46.62
CA LEU A 150 18.79 42.68 -47.30
C LEU A 150 19.17 43.02 -48.75
N LEU A 151 18.31 43.75 -49.46
CA LEU A 151 18.59 44.20 -50.83
C LEU A 151 19.80 45.14 -50.89
N GLY A 152 19.91 46.09 -49.95
CA GLY A 152 21.07 46.99 -49.86
C GLY A 152 22.37 46.23 -49.64
N LYS A 153 22.36 45.24 -48.74
CA LYS A 153 23.51 44.35 -48.53
C LYS A 153 23.89 43.56 -49.78
N LEU A 154 22.91 43.04 -50.50
CA LEU A 154 23.15 42.31 -51.75
C LEU A 154 23.70 43.23 -52.85
N TYR A 155 23.20 44.46 -52.96
CA TYR A 155 23.71 45.46 -53.90
C TYR A 155 25.16 45.84 -53.59
N LEU A 156 25.53 46.04 -52.33
CA LEU A 156 26.93 46.28 -51.96
C LEU A 156 27.82 45.08 -52.29
N THR A 157 27.34 43.86 -52.03
CA THR A 157 28.05 42.63 -52.40
C THR A 157 28.24 42.52 -53.92
N ASN A 158 27.30 43.06 -54.71
CA ASN A 158 27.36 43.11 -56.17
C ASN A 158 28.00 44.41 -56.72
N HIS A 159 28.67 45.20 -55.88
CA HIS A 159 29.26 46.49 -56.23
C HIS A 159 28.29 47.54 -56.82
N HIS A 160 26.99 47.37 -56.63
CA HIS A 160 25.96 48.31 -57.07
C HIS A 160 25.68 49.38 -56.01
N VAL A 161 26.64 50.28 -55.80
CA VAL A 161 26.60 51.28 -54.70
C VAL A 161 25.39 52.22 -54.79
N SER A 162 25.10 52.79 -55.97
CA SER A 162 23.95 53.70 -56.13
C SER A 162 22.60 53.02 -55.85
N GLY A 163 22.48 51.73 -56.15
CA GLY A 163 21.28 50.95 -55.85
C GLY A 163 21.14 50.71 -54.35
N ALA A 164 22.25 50.37 -53.69
CA ALA A 164 22.31 50.23 -52.23
C ALA A 164 21.91 51.53 -51.52
N GLU A 165 22.45 52.67 -51.95
CA GLU A 165 22.15 53.98 -51.35
C GLU A 165 20.65 54.30 -51.40
N LYS A 166 19.99 54.04 -52.54
CA LYS A 166 18.55 54.27 -52.69
C LYS A 166 17.72 53.42 -51.72
N VAL A 167 17.99 52.11 -51.68
CA VAL A 167 17.18 51.19 -50.84
C VAL A 167 17.44 51.38 -49.35
N ILE A 168 18.66 51.77 -48.96
CA ILE A 168 18.99 52.08 -47.56
C ILE A 168 18.34 53.40 -47.13
N SER A 169 18.34 54.43 -47.98
CA SER A 169 17.58 55.67 -47.73
C SER A 169 16.08 55.42 -47.57
N GLU A 170 15.54 54.42 -48.25
CA GLU A 170 14.15 54.00 -48.08
C GLU A 170 13.94 53.24 -46.76
N ALA A 171 14.86 52.34 -46.40
CA ALA A 171 14.80 51.58 -45.14
C ALA A 171 14.81 52.50 -43.90
N GLU A 172 15.57 53.59 -43.94
CA GLU A 172 15.66 54.59 -42.86
C GLU A 172 14.30 55.18 -42.49
N LYS A 173 13.42 55.40 -43.47
CA LYS A 173 12.07 55.95 -43.24
C LYS A 173 11.23 55.05 -42.34
N TYR A 174 11.44 53.73 -42.42
CA TYR A 174 10.75 52.75 -41.57
C TYR A 174 11.40 52.62 -40.19
N ALA A 175 12.74 52.73 -40.11
CA ALA A 175 13.49 52.60 -38.86
C ALA A 175 13.28 53.80 -37.91
N VAL A 176 13.36 55.03 -38.43
CA VAL A 176 13.22 56.27 -37.65
C VAL A 176 11.81 56.42 -37.06
N ALA A 177 10.80 55.87 -37.73
CA ALA A 177 9.41 55.95 -37.27
C ALA A 177 9.12 55.15 -35.97
N LYS A 178 9.98 54.20 -35.57
CA LYS A 178 9.64 53.17 -34.58
C LYS A 178 10.82 52.85 -33.62
N PRO A 179 10.77 53.28 -32.34
CA PRO A 179 11.86 53.12 -31.36
C PRO A 179 12.34 51.68 -31.07
N TYR A 180 11.55 50.66 -31.42
CA TYR A 180 11.87 49.24 -31.20
C TYR A 180 12.72 48.61 -32.31
N PHE A 181 13.10 49.35 -33.35
CA PHE A 181 13.94 48.85 -34.45
C PHE A 181 15.44 49.13 -34.29
N LYS A 182 15.95 49.36 -33.07
CA LYS A 182 17.38 49.67 -32.82
C LYS A 182 18.37 48.73 -33.53
N ARG A 183 18.08 47.43 -33.61
CA ARG A 183 18.95 46.47 -34.31
C ARG A 183 18.89 46.64 -35.83
N SER A 184 17.71 46.91 -36.39
CA SER A 184 17.57 47.23 -37.81
C SER A 184 18.22 48.57 -38.14
N GLU A 185 18.09 49.56 -37.25
CA GLU A 185 18.79 50.84 -37.37
C GLU A 185 20.31 50.64 -37.40
N TYR A 186 20.86 49.80 -36.52
CA TYR A 186 22.28 49.47 -36.53
C TYR A 186 22.74 48.89 -37.88
N GLU A 187 22.00 47.92 -38.42
CA GLU A 187 22.32 47.33 -39.73
C GLU A 187 22.23 48.38 -40.85
N ILE A 188 21.23 49.28 -40.82
CA ILE A 188 21.10 50.38 -41.79
C ILE A 188 22.32 51.31 -41.71
N VAL A 189 22.70 51.76 -40.51
CA VAL A 189 23.84 52.68 -40.31
C VAL A 189 25.16 52.00 -40.68
N ARG A 190 25.29 50.69 -40.45
CA ARG A 190 26.44 49.91 -40.90
C ARG A 190 26.54 49.88 -42.42
N LEU A 191 25.43 49.65 -43.12
CA LEU A 191 25.42 49.66 -44.59
C LEU A 191 25.67 51.07 -45.14
N ARG A 192 25.22 52.14 -44.44
CA ARG A 192 25.60 53.53 -44.75
C ARG A 192 27.11 53.75 -44.64
N LEU A 193 27.74 53.24 -43.59
CA LEU A 193 29.18 53.30 -43.44
C LEU A 193 29.89 52.61 -44.61
N ASP A 194 29.45 51.41 -44.99
CA ASP A 194 30.02 50.69 -46.13
C ASP A 194 29.87 51.48 -47.45
N ILE A 195 28.71 52.10 -47.68
CA ILE A 195 28.47 52.99 -48.83
C ILE A 195 29.44 54.18 -48.81
N ALA A 196 29.53 54.88 -47.68
CA ALA A 196 30.39 56.06 -47.52
C ALA A 196 31.86 55.73 -47.76
N LEU A 197 32.34 54.59 -47.25
CA LEU A 197 33.70 54.09 -47.48
C LEU A 197 33.96 53.78 -48.96
N MET A 198 33.00 53.17 -49.66
CA MET A 198 33.12 52.90 -51.10
C MET A 198 33.12 54.18 -51.93
N GLN A 199 32.36 55.20 -51.52
CA GLN A 199 32.27 56.50 -52.18
C GLN A 199 33.38 57.48 -51.77
N LYS A 200 34.15 57.15 -50.71
CA LYS A 200 35.12 58.04 -50.05
C LYS A 200 34.49 59.33 -49.52
N ASP A 201 33.24 59.25 -49.06
CA ASP A 201 32.55 60.36 -48.42
C ASP A 201 32.93 60.43 -46.93
N VAL A 202 33.88 61.32 -46.62
CA VAL A 202 34.43 61.49 -45.26
C VAL A 202 33.38 62.03 -44.28
N GLN A 203 32.42 62.84 -44.76
CA GLN A 203 31.41 63.42 -43.87
C GLN A 203 30.40 62.35 -43.44
N GLU A 204 29.85 61.60 -44.39
CA GLU A 204 28.92 60.51 -44.10
C GLU A 204 29.60 59.37 -43.33
N GLU A 205 30.87 59.08 -43.63
CA GLU A 205 31.66 58.11 -42.86
C GLU A 205 31.70 58.50 -41.37
N LEU A 206 32.00 59.76 -41.06
CA LEU A 206 32.08 60.24 -39.68
C LEU A 206 30.72 60.21 -38.96
N ILE A 207 29.65 60.59 -39.66
CA ILE A 207 28.27 60.55 -39.13
C ILE A 207 27.89 59.11 -38.79
N ALA A 208 28.10 58.18 -39.72
CA ALA A 208 27.77 56.77 -39.54
C ALA A 208 28.58 56.14 -38.39
N ARG A 209 29.89 56.40 -38.32
CA ARG A 209 30.75 55.91 -37.21
C ARG A 209 30.28 56.42 -35.85
N ARG A 210 29.92 57.71 -35.73
CA ARG A 210 29.41 58.29 -34.48
C ARG A 210 28.08 57.66 -34.08
N ARG A 211 27.18 57.44 -35.03
CA ARG A 211 25.88 56.80 -34.74
C ARG A 211 26.06 55.35 -34.33
N LEU A 212 26.97 54.60 -34.98
CA LEU A 212 27.31 53.23 -34.59
C LEU A 212 27.84 53.17 -33.16
N ALA A 213 28.72 54.08 -32.74
CA ALA A 213 29.21 54.10 -31.34
C ALA A 213 28.07 54.25 -30.32
N VAL A 214 27.12 55.15 -30.57
CA VAL A 214 25.92 55.32 -29.71
C VAL A 214 25.04 54.07 -29.70
N LEU A 215 24.88 53.44 -30.87
CA LEU A 215 24.08 52.23 -31.00
C LEU A 215 24.78 51.02 -30.36
N ASP A 216 26.10 50.91 -30.46
CA ASP A 216 26.91 49.87 -29.83
C ASP A 216 26.78 49.95 -28.31
N ASP A 217 26.85 51.14 -27.70
CA ASP A 217 26.63 51.30 -26.26
C ASP A 217 25.19 50.90 -25.86
N SER A 218 24.20 51.26 -26.68
CA SER A 218 22.80 50.88 -26.44
C SER A 218 22.55 49.39 -26.66
N LEU A 219 23.24 48.75 -27.62
CA LEU A 219 23.05 47.36 -28.02
C LEU A 219 23.91 46.40 -27.21
N ALA A 220 25.10 46.79 -26.75
CA ALA A 220 25.92 45.98 -25.84
C ALA A 220 25.12 45.64 -24.57
N ASN A 221 24.32 46.59 -24.09
CA ASN A 221 23.38 46.39 -22.99
C ASN A 221 22.16 45.52 -23.37
N SER A 222 21.80 45.38 -24.66
CA SER A 222 20.60 44.63 -25.09
C SER A 222 20.86 43.27 -25.74
N ASP A 223 21.86 43.15 -26.60
CA ASP A 223 22.26 41.95 -27.32
C ASP A 223 23.06 40.99 -26.43
N GLY A 224 23.98 41.54 -25.61
CA GLY A 224 24.59 40.81 -24.50
C GLY A 224 23.50 40.28 -23.56
N ASP A 225 22.52 41.11 -23.22
CA ASP A 225 21.35 40.68 -22.43
C ASP A 225 20.45 39.70 -23.19
N MET A 226 20.36 39.73 -24.54
CA MET A 226 19.56 38.75 -25.29
C MET A 226 20.19 37.36 -25.25
N ILE A 227 21.47 37.23 -25.60
CA ILE A 227 22.18 35.94 -25.54
C ILE A 227 22.24 35.45 -24.09
N LEU A 228 22.53 36.34 -23.14
CA LEU A 228 22.49 36.03 -21.71
C LEU A 228 21.09 35.60 -21.24
N ARG A 229 20.02 36.22 -21.73
CA ARG A 229 18.63 35.80 -21.42
C ARG A 229 18.30 34.45 -22.04
N GLN A 230 18.67 34.21 -23.29
CA GLN A 230 18.45 32.91 -23.95
C GLN A 230 19.21 31.80 -23.21
N THR A 231 20.49 31.99 -22.92
CA THR A 231 21.28 31.04 -22.12
C THR A 231 20.70 30.84 -20.71
N LYS A 232 20.24 31.90 -20.03
CA LYS A 232 19.51 31.79 -18.76
C LYS A 232 18.21 31.00 -18.90
N TRP A 233 17.43 31.21 -19.95
CA TRP A 233 16.18 30.47 -20.20
C TRP A 233 16.42 29.01 -20.53
N LEU A 234 17.46 28.70 -21.31
CA LEU A 234 17.88 27.33 -21.60
C LEU A 234 18.33 26.61 -20.32
N ALA A 235 19.18 27.25 -19.51
CA ALA A 235 19.59 26.70 -18.23
C ALA A 235 18.40 26.54 -17.25
N GLN A 236 17.46 27.49 -17.24
CA GLN A 236 16.25 27.39 -16.44
C GLN A 236 15.34 26.26 -16.92
N LYS A 237 15.20 26.08 -18.23
CA LYS A 237 14.49 24.94 -18.83
C LYS A 237 15.14 23.61 -18.41
N GLU A 238 16.45 23.47 -18.51
CA GLU A 238 17.17 22.25 -18.09
C GLU A 238 16.95 21.97 -16.60
N ARG A 239 17.01 23.00 -15.75
CA ARG A 239 16.67 22.88 -14.32
C ARG A 239 15.23 22.40 -14.09
N TYR A 240 14.27 22.94 -14.83
CA TYR A 240 12.87 22.49 -14.75
C TYR A 240 12.73 21.02 -15.17
N ALA A 241 13.33 20.63 -16.30
CA ALA A 241 13.31 19.24 -16.78
C ALA A 241 13.92 18.29 -15.75
N HIS A 242 15.06 18.66 -15.17
CA HIS A 242 15.71 17.89 -14.11
C HIS A 242 14.83 17.75 -12.85
N ASN A 243 14.18 18.83 -12.42
CA ASN A 243 13.28 18.80 -11.26
C ASN A 243 12.06 17.89 -11.50
N ILE A 244 11.50 17.88 -12.71
CA ILE A 244 10.40 16.98 -13.08
C ILE A 244 10.86 15.52 -13.01
N GLU A 245 12.06 15.22 -13.50
CA GLU A 245 12.64 13.86 -13.44
C GLU A 245 12.87 13.41 -11.99
N LEU A 246 13.43 14.28 -11.14
CA LEU A 246 13.58 13.99 -9.70
C LEU A 246 12.24 13.74 -9.01
N ALA A 247 11.22 14.54 -9.32
CA ALA A 247 9.87 14.35 -8.80
C ALA A 247 9.24 13.04 -9.28
N ARG A 248 9.55 12.62 -10.51
CA ARG A 248 9.10 11.33 -11.05
C ARG A 248 9.77 10.16 -10.34
N GLN A 249 11.08 10.26 -10.09
CA GLN A 249 11.81 9.24 -9.35
C GLN A 249 11.31 9.11 -7.90
N SER A 250 11.02 10.23 -7.23
CA SER A 250 10.45 10.19 -5.88
C SER A 250 9.03 9.60 -5.88
N TYR A 251 8.21 9.93 -6.89
CA TYR A 251 6.88 9.35 -7.08
C TYR A 251 6.92 7.83 -7.31
N GLU A 252 7.80 7.32 -8.18
CA GLU A 252 7.94 5.88 -8.42
C GLU A 252 8.42 5.13 -7.17
N LYS A 253 9.36 5.72 -6.40
CA LYS A 253 9.77 5.18 -5.09
C LYS A 253 8.59 5.09 -4.12
N GLU A 254 7.75 6.12 -4.08
CA GLU A 254 6.58 6.16 -3.20
C GLU A 254 5.52 5.14 -3.63
N LYS A 255 5.29 4.99 -4.93
CA LYS A 255 4.41 3.96 -5.50
C LYS A 255 4.92 2.56 -5.16
N PHE A 256 6.22 2.31 -5.29
CA PHE A 256 6.84 1.04 -4.91
C PHE A 256 6.65 0.75 -3.42
N LYS A 257 6.91 1.71 -2.53
CA LYS A 257 6.67 1.57 -1.08
C LYS A 257 5.22 1.23 -0.76
N LYS A 258 4.26 1.90 -1.38
CA LYS A 258 2.83 1.59 -1.19
C LYS A 258 2.50 0.17 -1.67
N GLY A 259 3.07 -0.25 -2.80
CA GLY A 259 2.95 -1.61 -3.32
C GLY A 259 3.52 -2.66 -2.35
N THR A 260 4.71 -2.42 -1.79
CA THR A 260 5.32 -3.34 -0.82
C THR A 260 4.51 -3.44 0.47
N TYR A 261 3.96 -2.33 0.99
CA TYR A 261 3.05 -2.38 2.15
C TYR A 261 1.79 -3.19 1.88
N LEU A 262 1.19 -3.05 0.69
CA LEU A 262 0.00 -3.82 0.31
C LEU A 262 0.31 -5.32 0.29
N VAL A 263 1.45 -5.72 -0.28
CA VAL A 263 1.90 -7.12 -0.30
C VAL A 263 2.10 -7.65 1.13
N LEU A 264 2.72 -6.88 2.02
CA LEU A 264 2.92 -7.27 3.42
C LEU A 264 1.59 -7.47 4.17
N VAL A 265 0.60 -6.61 3.95
CA VAL A 265 -0.74 -6.75 4.53
C VAL A 265 -1.43 -8.02 4.02
N VAL A 266 -1.33 -8.31 2.72
CA VAL A 266 -1.89 -9.55 2.14
C VAL A 266 -1.23 -10.79 2.74
N ILE A 267 0.11 -10.80 2.87
CA ILE A 267 0.84 -11.90 3.52
C ILE A 267 0.40 -12.08 4.97
N LEU A 268 0.24 -10.99 5.72
CA LEU A 268 -0.23 -11.05 7.11
C LEU A 268 -1.64 -11.64 7.21
N LEU A 269 -2.56 -11.26 6.32
CA LEU A 269 -3.91 -11.82 6.28
C LEU A 269 -3.90 -13.33 5.97
N ILE A 270 -3.02 -13.77 5.06
CA ILE A 270 -2.83 -15.20 4.76
C ILE A 270 -2.32 -15.95 6.00
N ILE A 271 -1.35 -15.40 6.73
CA ILE A 271 -0.83 -15.99 7.97
C ILE A 271 -1.93 -16.09 9.03
N ILE A 272 -2.72 -15.04 9.23
CA ILE A 272 -3.85 -15.05 10.18
C ILE A 272 -4.87 -16.12 9.80
N ALA A 273 -5.22 -16.23 8.51
CA ALA A 273 -6.14 -17.26 8.03
C ALA A 273 -5.60 -18.68 8.24
N LEU A 274 -4.30 -18.92 8.03
CA LEU A 274 -3.65 -20.19 8.29
C LEU A 274 -3.67 -20.55 9.78
N ILE A 275 -3.31 -19.61 10.66
CA ILE A 275 -3.36 -19.79 12.11
C ILE A 275 -4.78 -20.10 12.57
N PHE A 276 -5.78 -19.35 12.07
CA PHE A 276 -7.18 -19.58 12.37
C PHE A 276 -7.64 -20.97 11.94
N ASN A 277 -7.23 -21.44 10.76
CA ASN A 277 -7.55 -22.79 10.27
C ASN A 277 -6.90 -23.88 11.14
N ILE A 278 -5.63 -23.72 11.52
CA ILE A 278 -4.93 -24.63 12.44
C ILE A 278 -5.65 -24.67 13.80
N PHE A 279 -6.03 -23.51 14.34
CA PHE A 279 -6.75 -23.42 15.61
C PHE A 279 -8.12 -24.10 15.54
N LYS A 280 -8.88 -23.87 14.46
CA LYS A 280 -10.17 -24.51 14.22
C LYS A 280 -10.04 -26.04 14.14
N ARG A 281 -9.04 -26.56 13.43
CA ARG A 281 -8.75 -28.00 13.35
C ARG A 281 -8.40 -28.58 14.71
N LYS A 282 -7.55 -27.90 15.48
CA LYS A 282 -7.14 -28.35 16.82
C LYS A 282 -8.31 -28.39 17.80
N ASN A 283 -9.19 -27.39 17.77
CA ASN A 283 -10.37 -27.36 18.63
C ASN A 283 -11.39 -28.44 18.26
N LYS A 284 -11.62 -28.69 16.97
CA LYS A 284 -12.48 -29.79 16.54
C LYS A 284 -11.92 -31.15 17.01
N ALA A 285 -10.63 -31.39 16.82
CA ALA A 285 -9.99 -32.62 17.28
C ALA A 285 -10.06 -32.79 18.81
N ARG A 286 -9.95 -31.69 19.57
CA ARG A 286 -10.18 -31.73 21.03
C ARG A 286 -11.61 -32.15 21.35
N GLN A 287 -12.60 -31.54 20.70
CA GLN A 287 -14.02 -31.88 20.90
C GLN A 287 -14.30 -33.35 20.57
N ASP A 288 -13.80 -33.85 19.43
CA ASP A 288 -13.94 -35.25 19.05
C ASP A 288 -13.31 -36.20 20.10
N ASN A 289 -12.19 -35.82 20.71
CA ASN A 289 -11.56 -36.60 21.78
C ASN A 289 -12.35 -36.55 23.10
N TYR A 290 -12.97 -35.40 23.43
CA TYR A 290 -13.85 -35.29 24.58
C TYR A 290 -15.09 -36.17 24.42
N ASP A 291 -15.74 -36.14 23.25
CA ASP A 291 -16.93 -36.94 22.97
C ASP A 291 -16.60 -38.45 23.07
N LYS A 292 -15.44 -38.87 22.54
CA LYS A 292 -14.95 -40.25 22.73
C LYS A 292 -14.75 -40.62 24.19
N ARG A 293 -14.22 -39.71 25.01
CA ARG A 293 -13.98 -39.98 26.44
C ARG A 293 -15.28 -40.11 27.22
N ILE A 294 -16.27 -39.25 26.93
CA ILE A 294 -17.61 -39.35 27.53
C ILE A 294 -18.26 -40.68 27.17
N LEU A 295 -18.17 -41.09 25.90
CA LEU A 295 -18.70 -42.38 25.45
C LEU A 295 -18.02 -43.55 26.17
N GLN A 296 -16.69 -43.52 26.32
CA GLN A 296 -15.96 -44.54 27.09
C GLN A 296 -16.45 -44.64 28.54
N LEU A 297 -16.62 -43.51 29.22
CA LEU A 297 -17.10 -43.47 30.60
C LEU A 297 -18.54 -43.99 30.73
N GLN A 298 -19.40 -43.70 29.74
CA GLN A 298 -20.76 -44.25 29.70
C GLN A 298 -20.75 -45.78 29.56
N VAL A 299 -19.91 -46.32 28.69
CA VAL A 299 -19.75 -47.78 28.51
C VAL A 299 -19.21 -48.43 29.78
N GLU A 300 -18.19 -47.83 30.41
CA GLU A 300 -17.61 -48.33 31.66
C GLU A 300 -18.61 -48.32 32.81
N LYS A 301 -19.43 -47.25 32.93
CA LYS A 301 -20.52 -47.17 33.90
C LYS A 301 -21.53 -48.30 33.70
N VAL A 302 -22.01 -48.53 32.47
CA VAL A 302 -22.97 -49.60 32.17
C VAL A 302 -22.40 -50.98 32.52
N LEU A 303 -21.11 -51.21 32.22
CA LEU A 303 -20.41 -52.44 32.61
C LEU A 303 -20.29 -52.60 34.13
N SER A 304 -20.01 -51.51 34.85
CA SER A 304 -19.96 -51.50 36.31
C SER A 304 -21.34 -51.80 36.92
N ASP A 305 -22.40 -51.14 36.44
CA ASP A 305 -23.78 -51.38 36.88
C ASP A 305 -24.22 -52.85 36.63
N GLN A 306 -23.81 -53.45 35.50
CA GLN A 306 -24.04 -54.88 35.24
C GLN A 306 -23.27 -55.81 36.18
N ARG A 307 -22.02 -55.47 36.54
CA ARG A 307 -21.24 -56.23 37.54
C ARG A 307 -21.89 -56.14 38.91
N LEU A 308 -22.40 -54.96 39.30
CA LEU A 308 -23.11 -54.74 40.56
C LEU A 308 -24.38 -55.58 40.65
N LEU A 309 -25.17 -55.68 39.57
CA LEU A 309 -26.37 -56.52 39.54
C LEU A 309 -26.05 -58.02 39.70
N LYS A 310 -24.95 -58.52 39.12
CA LYS A 310 -24.53 -59.93 39.23
C LYS A 310 -23.93 -60.28 40.59
N ALA A 311 -23.38 -59.31 41.31
CA ALA A 311 -22.70 -59.54 42.59
C ALA A 311 -23.65 -59.60 43.80
N ASN A 312 -24.97 -59.51 43.61
CA ASN A 312 -25.93 -59.20 44.65
C ASN A 312 -26.44 -60.40 45.51
N GLU A 313 -25.68 -61.50 45.64
CA GLU A 313 -26.15 -62.72 46.32
C GLU A 313 -25.29 -63.27 47.49
N THR A 314 -24.14 -62.69 47.87
CA THR A 314 -23.32 -63.20 49.01
C THR A 314 -22.61 -62.09 49.81
N MET A 315 -22.37 -62.28 51.12
CA MET A 315 -21.73 -61.28 52.00
C MET A 315 -20.25 -61.02 51.67
N ALA A 316 -19.60 -61.96 50.98
CA ALA A 316 -18.28 -61.75 50.39
C ALA A 316 -18.28 -60.59 49.37
N SER A 317 -19.36 -60.40 48.61
CA SER A 317 -19.48 -59.30 47.65
C SER A 317 -19.68 -57.95 48.34
N TYR A 318 -20.34 -57.91 49.50
CA TYR A 318 -20.44 -56.70 50.30
C TYR A 318 -19.07 -56.29 50.87
N ARG A 319 -18.27 -57.24 51.36
CA ARG A 319 -16.87 -56.95 51.77
C ARG A 319 -16.03 -56.44 50.61
N SER A 320 -16.13 -57.04 49.41
CA SER A 320 -15.42 -56.58 48.21
C SER A 320 -15.90 -55.20 47.75
N TYR A 321 -17.21 -54.95 47.74
CA TYR A 321 -17.78 -53.63 47.46
C TYR A 321 -17.24 -52.57 48.42
N MET A 322 -17.12 -52.91 49.70
CA MET A 322 -16.62 -51.98 50.72
C MET A 322 -15.11 -51.73 50.62
N ALA A 323 -14.33 -52.74 50.26
CA ALA A 323 -12.90 -52.58 49.99
C ALA A 323 -12.68 -51.68 48.76
N GLU A 324 -13.40 -51.93 47.66
CA GLU A 324 -13.31 -51.16 46.42
C GLU A 324 -13.78 -49.71 46.60
N LYS A 325 -14.83 -49.48 47.39
CA LYS A 325 -15.31 -48.13 47.69
C LYS A 325 -14.36 -47.34 48.59
N ASN A 326 -13.74 -47.97 49.58
CA ASN A 326 -12.69 -47.32 50.39
C ASN A 326 -11.46 -46.95 49.54
N GLU A 327 -11.07 -47.79 48.57
CA GLU A 327 -9.99 -47.47 47.63
C GLU A 327 -10.35 -46.28 46.73
N GLN A 328 -11.59 -46.24 46.20
CA GLN A 328 -12.08 -45.10 45.42
C GLN A 328 -12.09 -43.80 46.23
N ILE A 329 -12.45 -43.85 47.52
CA ILE A 329 -12.40 -42.69 48.44
C ILE A 329 -10.95 -42.20 48.62
N ASP A 330 -10.00 -43.10 48.86
CA ASP A 330 -8.59 -42.75 49.05
C ASP A 330 -7.98 -42.15 47.77
N LEU A 331 -8.36 -42.64 46.59
CA LEU A 331 -7.95 -42.08 45.30
C LEU A 331 -8.53 -40.69 45.06
N LEU A 332 -9.83 -40.51 45.28
CA LEU A 332 -10.49 -39.20 45.16
C LEU A 332 -9.91 -38.18 46.14
N ALA A 333 -9.60 -38.58 47.37
CA ALA A 333 -8.96 -37.73 48.36
C ALA A 333 -7.53 -37.28 47.93
N LYS A 334 -6.77 -38.17 47.28
CA LYS A 334 -5.46 -37.84 46.71
C LYS A 334 -5.59 -36.85 45.55
N GLU A 335 -6.55 -37.05 44.65
CA GLU A 335 -6.75 -36.20 43.48
C GLU A 335 -7.25 -34.79 43.86
N ILE A 336 -8.10 -34.66 44.89
CA ILE A 336 -8.45 -33.37 45.50
C ILE A 336 -7.20 -32.65 46.05
N LYS A 337 -6.27 -33.39 46.64
CA LYS A 337 -5.02 -32.84 47.18
C LYS A 337 -4.08 -32.37 46.07
N GLU A 338 -4.05 -33.04 44.92
CA GLU A 338 -3.25 -32.59 43.76
C GLU A 338 -3.85 -31.36 43.08
N ILE A 339 -5.18 -31.32 42.90
CA ILE A 339 -5.91 -30.16 42.35
C ILE A 339 -5.70 -28.91 43.22
N SER A 340 -5.53 -29.07 44.54
CA SER A 340 -5.27 -27.95 45.46
C SER A 340 -3.95 -27.21 45.24
N LYS A 341 -3.01 -27.76 44.44
CA LYS A 341 -1.71 -27.16 44.13
C LYS A 341 -1.70 -26.25 42.88
N SER A 342 -2.81 -26.12 42.15
CA SER A 342 -2.87 -25.35 40.90
C SER A 342 -3.97 -24.27 40.91
N SER A 343 -3.63 -23.07 40.39
CA SER A 343 -4.30 -21.79 40.68
C SER A 343 -5.24 -21.30 39.55
N SER A 344 -6.13 -22.15 39.02
CA SER A 344 -7.09 -21.71 37.97
C SER A 344 -8.54 -21.73 38.46
N ALA A 345 -9.37 -20.82 37.93
CA ALA A 345 -10.77 -20.65 38.34
C ALA A 345 -11.66 -21.87 38.02
N SER A 346 -11.37 -22.64 36.98
CA SER A 346 -12.14 -23.86 36.64
C SER A 346 -11.85 -25.03 37.59
N LEU A 347 -10.64 -25.08 38.19
CA LEU A 347 -10.26 -26.12 39.15
C LEU A 347 -11.00 -25.96 40.49
N LYS A 348 -11.42 -24.74 40.84
CA LYS A 348 -12.20 -24.47 42.06
C LYS A 348 -13.62 -25.05 41.98
N GLN A 349 -14.23 -25.02 40.79
CA GLN A 349 -15.53 -25.65 40.52
C GLN A 349 -15.43 -27.18 40.49
N GLN A 350 -14.36 -27.73 39.87
CA GLN A 350 -14.09 -29.17 39.89
C GLN A 350 -13.85 -29.71 41.31
N LYS A 351 -13.15 -28.95 42.16
CA LYS A 351 -12.96 -29.30 43.58
C LYS A 351 -14.31 -29.39 44.33
N GLY A 352 -15.22 -28.44 44.13
CA GLY A 352 -16.53 -28.46 44.79
C GLY A 352 -17.40 -29.66 44.39
N GLN A 353 -17.36 -30.04 43.11
CA GLN A 353 -18.09 -31.21 42.60
C GLN A 353 -17.49 -32.53 43.13
N LEU A 354 -16.16 -32.66 43.14
CA LEU A 354 -15.48 -33.81 43.74
C LEU A 354 -15.73 -33.93 45.25
N GLN A 355 -15.73 -32.80 45.97
CA GLN A 355 -16.04 -32.77 47.40
C GLN A 355 -17.47 -33.26 47.66
N SER A 356 -18.44 -32.83 46.84
CA SER A 356 -19.84 -33.31 46.97
C SER A 356 -20.01 -34.80 46.65
N LEU A 357 -19.21 -35.34 45.72
CA LEU A 357 -19.19 -36.76 45.38
C LEU A 357 -18.58 -37.59 46.51
N LEU A 358 -17.52 -37.08 47.16
CA LEU A 358 -16.93 -37.69 48.36
C LEU A 358 -17.93 -37.71 49.52
N ASP A 359 -18.64 -36.60 49.74
CA ASP A 359 -19.64 -36.45 50.80
C ASP A 359 -20.92 -37.28 50.55
N SER A 360 -21.18 -37.69 49.30
CA SER A 360 -22.36 -38.49 48.90
C SER A 360 -22.28 -39.97 49.27
N HIS A 361 -21.14 -40.46 49.78
CA HIS A 361 -20.91 -41.86 50.11
C HIS A 361 -21.23 -42.22 51.57
N LEU A 362 -22.32 -41.66 52.11
CA LEU A 362 -22.87 -41.98 53.42
C LEU A 362 -23.91 -43.08 53.27
N MET A 363 -23.95 -44.06 54.18
CA MET A 363 -25.01 -45.07 54.22
C MET A 363 -26.38 -44.40 54.28
N THR A 364 -27.11 -44.40 53.16
CA THR A 364 -28.52 -44.03 53.14
C THR A 364 -29.31 -45.01 54.02
N GLU A 365 -30.43 -44.56 54.62
CA GLU A 365 -31.31 -45.45 55.42
C GLU A 365 -31.77 -46.68 54.61
N GLU A 366 -31.88 -46.56 53.29
CA GLU A 366 -32.17 -47.65 52.36
C GLU A 366 -31.04 -48.70 52.33
N ASN A 367 -29.78 -48.27 52.18
CA ASN A 367 -28.63 -49.17 52.18
C ASN A 367 -28.43 -49.86 53.54
N TRP A 368 -28.73 -49.16 54.65
CA TRP A 368 -28.73 -49.76 55.99
C TRP A 368 -29.78 -50.86 56.13
N THR A 369 -30.97 -50.65 55.59
CA THR A 369 -32.07 -51.62 55.65
C THR A 369 -31.73 -52.88 54.84
N ASN A 370 -31.14 -52.73 53.66
CA ASN A 370 -30.67 -53.85 52.83
C ASN A 370 -29.55 -54.63 53.53
N PHE A 371 -28.57 -53.94 54.13
CA PHE A 371 -27.52 -54.58 54.94
C PHE A 371 -28.11 -55.35 56.12
N LYS A 372 -29.04 -54.75 56.88
CA LYS A 372 -29.67 -55.39 58.03
C LYS A 372 -30.43 -56.65 57.62
N THR A 373 -31.10 -56.62 56.47
CA THR A 373 -31.82 -57.77 55.92
C THR A 373 -30.85 -58.90 55.50
N ALA A 374 -29.77 -58.56 54.80
CA ALA A 374 -28.74 -59.52 54.42
C ALA A 374 -28.05 -60.15 55.65
N PHE A 375 -27.67 -59.32 56.62
CA PHE A 375 -27.05 -59.77 57.87
C PHE A 375 -27.97 -60.68 58.68
N GLN A 376 -29.27 -60.36 58.76
CA GLN A 376 -30.27 -61.20 59.44
C GLN A 376 -30.42 -62.58 58.79
N ARG A 377 -30.25 -62.67 57.46
CA ARG A 377 -30.30 -63.95 56.75
C ARG A 377 -29.12 -64.85 57.07
N GLU A 378 -27.94 -64.28 57.25
CA GLU A 378 -26.68 -65.01 57.42
C GLU A 378 -26.33 -65.29 58.89
N TYR A 379 -26.69 -64.38 59.80
CA TYR A 379 -26.49 -64.52 61.25
C TYR A 379 -27.82 -64.49 62.03
N PRO A 380 -28.81 -65.34 61.69
CA PRO A 380 -30.14 -65.28 62.31
C PRO A 380 -30.08 -65.57 63.82
N PHE A 381 -29.24 -66.50 64.24
CA PHE A 381 -29.06 -66.89 65.64
C PHE A 381 -28.46 -65.77 66.50
N PHE A 382 -27.45 -65.08 65.98
CA PHE A 382 -26.83 -63.93 66.66
C PHE A 382 -27.84 -62.78 66.85
N ILE A 383 -28.66 -62.47 65.84
CA ILE A 383 -29.71 -61.45 65.96
C ILE A 383 -30.76 -61.84 67.02
N GLN A 384 -31.15 -63.11 67.05
CA GLN A 384 -32.10 -63.61 68.04
C GLN A 384 -31.54 -63.53 69.46
N GLN A 385 -30.28 -63.92 69.66
CA GLN A 385 -29.58 -63.77 70.94
C GLN A 385 -29.47 -62.30 71.36
N LEU A 386 -29.09 -61.41 70.43
CA LEU A 386 -28.94 -59.98 70.70
C LEU A 386 -30.28 -59.36 71.17
N ARG A 387 -31.39 -59.73 70.53
CA ARG A 387 -32.73 -59.24 70.92
C ARG A 387 -33.21 -59.81 72.27
N LYS A 388 -32.92 -61.07 72.55
CA LYS A 388 -33.36 -61.75 73.78
C LYS A 388 -32.58 -61.30 75.01
N ASN A 389 -31.25 -61.18 74.88
CA ASN A 389 -30.37 -60.93 76.01
C ASN A 389 -30.12 -59.43 76.26
N TYR A 390 -30.35 -58.59 75.24
CA TYR A 390 -30.10 -57.15 75.28
C TYR A 390 -31.25 -56.31 74.65
N PRO A 391 -32.49 -56.41 75.16
CA PRO A 391 -33.65 -55.68 74.62
C PRO A 391 -33.53 -54.15 74.71
N GLU A 392 -32.67 -53.61 75.57
CA GLU A 392 -32.44 -52.18 75.81
C GLU A 392 -31.56 -51.47 74.75
N LEU A 393 -31.16 -52.20 73.71
CA LEU A 393 -30.31 -51.70 72.62
C LEU A 393 -31.11 -50.90 71.60
N THR A 394 -30.78 -49.61 71.49
CA THR A 394 -31.29 -48.73 70.43
C THR A 394 -30.76 -49.13 69.05
N GLU A 395 -31.45 -48.74 67.97
CA GLU A 395 -31.01 -48.99 66.58
C GLU A 395 -29.57 -48.48 66.32
N SER A 396 -29.19 -47.33 66.90
CA SER A 396 -27.82 -46.82 66.80
C SER A 396 -26.79 -47.71 67.51
N ASN A 397 -27.17 -48.40 68.59
CA ASN A 397 -26.30 -49.36 69.26
C ASN A 397 -26.19 -50.65 68.46
N GLN A 398 -27.31 -51.14 67.91
CA GLN A 398 -27.35 -52.32 67.05
C GLN A 398 -26.46 -52.13 65.80
N ARG A 399 -26.51 -50.95 65.17
CA ARG A 399 -25.64 -50.58 64.05
C ARG A 399 -24.17 -50.88 64.33
N ILE A 400 -23.67 -50.43 65.48
CA ILE A 400 -22.26 -50.60 65.87
C ILE A 400 -21.95 -52.06 66.18
N ILE A 401 -22.85 -52.79 66.83
CA ILE A 401 -22.65 -54.20 67.20
C ILE A 401 -22.58 -55.09 65.96
N LEU A 402 -23.45 -54.86 64.97
CA LEU A 402 -23.46 -55.63 63.72
C LEU A 402 -22.17 -55.41 62.93
N LEU A 403 -21.72 -54.17 62.83
CA LEU A 403 -20.45 -53.83 62.17
C LEU A 403 -19.24 -54.40 62.91
N LEU A 404 -19.29 -54.46 64.25
CA LEU A 404 -18.24 -55.08 65.06
C LEU A 404 -18.19 -56.60 64.90
N LYS A 405 -19.34 -57.30 64.78
CA LYS A 405 -19.39 -58.75 64.51
C LYS A 405 -18.76 -59.09 63.16
N LEU A 406 -18.80 -58.17 62.20
CA LEU A 406 -18.10 -58.30 60.92
C LEU A 406 -16.59 -58.03 61.00
N GLY A 407 -16.06 -57.66 62.17
CA GLY A 407 -14.64 -57.42 62.38
C GLY A 407 -14.12 -56.08 61.86
N LEU A 408 -15.00 -55.13 61.58
CA LEU A 408 -14.62 -53.84 60.99
C LEU A 408 -13.85 -52.96 61.99
N SER A 409 -12.82 -52.26 61.48
CA SER A 409 -12.04 -51.31 62.25
C SER A 409 -12.82 -50.03 62.55
N ASN A 410 -12.35 -49.24 63.53
CA ASN A 410 -12.98 -47.96 63.86
C ASN A 410 -13.00 -46.96 62.69
N LYS A 411 -12.06 -47.07 61.74
CA LYS A 411 -11.99 -46.22 60.54
C LYS A 411 -13.01 -46.67 59.49
N GLU A 412 -13.18 -47.97 59.30
CA GLU A 412 -14.16 -48.50 58.36
C GLU A 412 -15.60 -48.26 58.85
N MET A 413 -15.85 -48.48 60.15
CA MET A 413 -17.13 -48.15 60.77
C MET A 413 -17.46 -46.66 60.68
N SER A 414 -16.47 -45.77 60.80
CA SER A 414 -16.70 -44.33 60.73
C SER A 414 -17.10 -43.89 59.33
N ASN A 415 -16.41 -44.44 58.31
CA ASN A 415 -16.74 -44.19 56.91
C ASN A 415 -18.14 -44.70 56.57
N MET A 416 -18.48 -45.93 56.98
CA MET A 416 -19.80 -46.51 56.73
C MET A 416 -20.93 -45.72 57.42
N LEU A 417 -20.76 -45.40 58.70
CA LEU A 417 -21.80 -44.69 59.45
C LEU A 417 -21.86 -43.20 59.13
N GLY A 418 -20.89 -42.68 58.35
CA GLY A 418 -20.87 -41.28 57.99
C GLY A 418 -20.52 -40.34 59.15
N VAL A 419 -19.77 -40.84 60.12
CA VAL A 419 -19.41 -40.12 61.34
C VAL A 419 -17.89 -40.11 61.51
N THR A 420 -17.37 -39.27 62.41
CA THR A 420 -15.93 -39.27 62.68
C THR A 420 -15.48 -40.54 63.40
N VAL A 421 -14.21 -40.94 63.21
CA VAL A 421 -13.59 -42.08 63.93
C VAL A 421 -13.78 -41.95 65.44
N ASP A 422 -13.71 -40.74 65.97
CA ASP A 422 -13.91 -40.47 67.39
C ASP A 422 -15.37 -40.58 67.83
N ALA A 423 -16.34 -40.31 66.95
CA ALA A 423 -17.75 -40.58 67.23
C ALA A 423 -18.01 -42.09 67.40
N VAL A 424 -17.38 -42.94 66.58
CA VAL A 424 -17.45 -44.40 66.71
C VAL A 424 -16.83 -44.86 68.04
N LYS A 425 -15.63 -44.38 68.38
CA LYS A 425 -14.97 -44.69 69.67
C LYS A 425 -15.83 -44.29 70.87
N LYS A 426 -16.36 -43.07 70.87
CA LYS A 426 -17.26 -42.58 71.93
C LYS A 426 -18.54 -43.38 72.00
N SER A 427 -19.10 -43.80 70.87
CA SER A 427 -20.31 -44.61 70.84
C SER A 427 -20.08 -46.03 71.40
N ARG A 428 -18.97 -46.68 71.05
CA ARG A 428 -18.54 -47.94 71.69
C ARG A 428 -18.31 -47.79 73.19
N GLN A 429 -17.66 -46.69 73.61
CA GLN A 429 -17.44 -46.40 75.02
C GLN A 429 -18.77 -46.19 75.77
N ARG A 430 -19.73 -45.49 75.16
CA ARG A 430 -21.10 -45.33 75.70
C ARG A 430 -21.84 -46.67 75.78
N LEU A 431 -21.70 -47.53 74.77
CA LEU A 431 -22.27 -48.88 74.76
C LEU A 431 -21.73 -49.71 75.93
N ARG A 432 -20.41 -49.72 76.15
CA ARG A 432 -19.75 -50.39 77.30
C ARG A 432 -20.28 -49.88 78.64
N LYS A 433 -20.34 -48.55 78.81
CA LYS A 433 -20.85 -47.95 80.05
C LYS A 433 -22.33 -48.24 80.29
N LYS A 434 -23.15 -48.32 79.24
CA LYS A 434 -24.60 -48.57 79.34
C LYS A 434 -24.91 -50.02 79.72
N LEU A 435 -24.07 -50.98 79.31
CA LEU A 435 -24.29 -52.40 79.52
C LEU A 435 -23.63 -52.95 80.80
N GLY A 436 -22.73 -52.19 81.44
CA GLY A 436 -22.11 -52.59 82.71
C GLY A 436 -21.42 -53.94 82.63
N GLU A 437 -21.70 -54.86 83.58
CA GLU A 437 -21.13 -56.22 83.59
C GLU A 437 -21.54 -57.06 82.38
N LYS A 438 -22.71 -56.82 81.77
CA LYS A 438 -23.16 -57.53 80.56
C LYS A 438 -22.40 -57.11 79.29
N SER A 439 -21.58 -56.06 79.38
CA SER A 439 -20.75 -55.58 78.27
C SER A 439 -19.75 -56.64 77.84
N ASP A 440 -19.04 -57.26 78.78
CA ASP A 440 -17.97 -58.19 78.46
C ASP A 440 -18.51 -59.47 77.82
N ASP A 441 -19.67 -59.95 78.28
CA ASP A 441 -20.42 -61.05 77.63
C ASP A 441 -20.85 -60.70 76.20
N LEU A 442 -21.33 -59.47 75.96
CA LEU A 442 -21.73 -59.04 74.62
C LEU A 442 -20.52 -59.01 73.67
N PHE A 443 -19.39 -58.45 74.12
CA PHE A 443 -18.19 -58.38 73.30
C PHE A 443 -17.58 -59.76 73.08
N ASN A 444 -17.70 -60.68 74.04
CA ASN A 444 -17.33 -62.08 73.83
C ASN A 444 -18.19 -62.71 72.72
N ILE A 445 -19.52 -62.61 72.77
CA ILE A 445 -20.42 -63.15 71.72
C ILE A 445 -20.18 -62.48 70.34
N VAL A 446 -19.81 -61.19 70.34
CA VAL A 446 -19.48 -60.42 69.13
C VAL A 446 -18.16 -60.85 68.50
N PHE A 447 -17.14 -61.20 69.32
CA PHE A 447 -15.82 -61.60 68.83
C PHE A 447 -15.61 -63.11 68.81
N ASP A 448 -16.54 -63.89 69.35
CA ASP A 448 -16.54 -65.34 69.20
C ASP A 448 -16.75 -65.66 67.73
N ARG A 449 -15.74 -66.35 67.16
CA ARG A 449 -15.83 -66.86 65.81
C ARG A 449 -16.66 -68.12 65.92
N ASP A 450 -17.89 -68.09 65.41
CA ASP A 450 -18.66 -69.31 65.18
C ASP A 450 -17.81 -70.26 64.34
N THR A 451 -17.29 -71.28 64.99
CA THR A 451 -16.82 -72.52 64.40
C THR A 451 -18.05 -73.25 63.86
N SER A 452 -18.52 -72.83 62.69
CA SER A 452 -19.53 -73.54 61.92
C SER A 452 -19.24 -73.34 60.44
N ASP A 453 -18.09 -73.86 60.01
CA ASP A 453 -17.81 -74.32 58.64
C ASP A 453 -16.58 -75.24 58.71
N SER A 454 -16.74 -76.32 59.47
CA SER A 454 -15.95 -77.54 59.35
C SER A 454 -16.93 -78.70 59.53
N ASP A 455 -17.76 -78.93 58.50
CA ASP A 455 -18.34 -80.23 58.16
C ASP A 455 -19.35 -80.06 57.01
N ASN A 456 -18.87 -80.18 55.77
CA ASN A 456 -19.45 -80.99 54.68
C ASN A 456 -18.95 -80.53 53.29
N GLY A 457 -18.24 -81.43 52.61
CA GLY A 457 -18.18 -81.51 51.13
C GLY A 457 -17.01 -80.86 50.45
#